data_AF-A0A964G629-F1
#
_entry.id   AF-A0A964G629-F1
#
_cell.length_a   1.000
_cell.length_b   1.000
_cell.length_c   1.000
_cell.angle_alpha   90.00
_cell.angle_beta   90.00
_cell.angle_gamma   90.00
#
_symmetry.space_group_name_H-M   'P 1'
#
loop_
_entity.id
_entity.type
_entity.pdbx_description
1 polymer ?
#
loop_
_entity_poly.entity_id
_entity_poly.type
_entity_poly.pdbx_seq_one_letter_code
_entity_poly.pdbx_strand_id
1 'polypeptide(L)'
;MKVVFRIIGSEEDLSDLDAVEENVHFCFRPSEKNVFDVVKSCPKLKRIQLPLSYQKTISNTTKIFLKMKNVKLIVGDIWGHRTDIDRFAEIDL
;
A
#
# COMPACT_ATOMS: atom_id res chain seq x y z
N MET A 1 -9.41 12.14 -10.02
CA MET A 1 -10.23 10.90 -10.19
C MET A 1 -10.22 10.22 -8.84
N LYS A 2 -11.39 9.89 -8.29
CA LYS A 2 -11.47 9.30 -6.96
C LYS A 2 -10.92 7.87 -6.97
N VAL A 3 -9.97 7.60 -6.09
CA VAL A 3 -9.36 6.27 -5.92
C VAL A 3 -9.48 5.88 -4.47
N VAL A 4 -9.99 4.67 -4.22
CA VAL A 4 -10.10 4.12 -2.87
C VAL A 4 -8.85 3.31 -2.56
N PHE A 5 -8.21 3.63 -1.44
CA PHE A 5 -7.07 2.94 -0.88
C PHE A 5 -7.48 2.14 0.35
N ARG A 6 -7.05 0.89 0.41
CA ARG A 6 -7.07 0.08 1.62
C ARG A 6 -5.96 0.56 2.55
N ILE A 7 -6.31 0.97 3.76
CA ILE A 7 -5.34 1.45 4.76
C ILE A 7 -4.77 0.25 5.51
N ILE A 8 -3.43 0.21 5.62
CA ILE A 8 -2.69 -0.80 6.37
C ILE A 8 -1.96 -0.07 7.50
N GLY A 9 -2.49 -0.19 8.72
CA GLY A 9 -1.98 0.47 9.91
C GLY A 9 -0.85 -0.32 10.57
N SER A 10 -0.93 -1.64 10.50
CA SER A 10 -0.06 -2.59 11.18
C SER A 10 0.25 -3.82 10.32
N GLU A 11 1.17 -4.67 10.78
CA GLU A 11 1.44 -5.94 10.11
C GLU A 11 0.28 -6.93 10.23
N GLU A 12 -0.54 -6.83 11.28
CA GLU A 12 -1.71 -7.69 11.47
C GLU A 12 -2.75 -7.49 10.36
N ASP A 13 -2.92 -6.23 9.92
CA ASP A 13 -3.83 -5.85 8.83
C ASP A 13 -3.46 -6.49 7.48
N LEU A 14 -2.22 -6.94 7.31
CA LEU A 14 -1.78 -7.64 6.09
C LEU A 14 -2.48 -8.98 5.91
N SER A 15 -2.87 -9.61 7.03
CA SER A 15 -3.59 -10.89 7.06
C SER A 15 -5.05 -10.74 6.63
N ASP A 16 -5.58 -9.53 6.81
CA ASP A 16 -6.97 -9.12 6.57
C ASP A 16 -7.16 -8.54 5.14
N LEU A 17 -6.15 -8.66 4.27
CA LEU A 17 -6.21 -8.20 2.88
C LEU A 17 -6.98 -9.20 2.00
N ASP A 18 -7.86 -8.64 1.17
CA ASP A 18 -8.66 -9.33 0.19
C ASP A 18 -8.03 -9.25 -1.22
N ALA A 19 -8.22 -10.31 -2.00
CA ALA A 19 -7.77 -10.38 -3.38
C ALA A 19 -8.41 -9.34 -4.32
N VAL A 20 -9.52 -8.71 -3.89
CA VAL A 20 -10.22 -7.66 -4.67
C VAL A 20 -9.56 -6.29 -4.59
N GLU A 21 -8.65 -6.07 -3.64
CA GLU A 21 -8.09 -4.74 -3.41
C GLU A 21 -7.09 -4.34 -4.51
N GLU A 22 -7.33 -3.16 -5.08
CA GLU A 22 -6.52 -2.65 -6.18
C GLU A 22 -5.51 -1.59 -5.74
N ASN A 23 -5.76 -0.90 -4.63
CA ASN A 23 -4.88 0.15 -4.12
C ASN A 23 -4.74 0.04 -2.62
N VAL A 24 -3.51 0.11 -2.12
CA VAL A 24 -3.18 0.01 -0.69
C VAL A 24 -2.35 1.20 -0.25
N HIS A 25 -2.51 1.61 1.00
CA HIS A 25 -1.74 2.66 1.64
C HIS A 25 -1.10 2.15 2.92
N PHE A 26 0.21 2.33 3.03
CA PHE A 26 0.94 1.99 4.26
C PHE A 26 1.06 3.20 5.18
N CYS A 27 0.44 3.13 6.36
CA CYS A 27 0.60 4.15 7.41
C CYS A 27 1.88 3.95 8.23
N PHE A 28 2.54 2.81 8.09
CA PHE A 28 3.80 2.49 8.76
C PHE A 28 4.89 2.21 7.72
N ARG A 29 6.13 2.11 8.18
CA ARG A 29 7.26 1.76 7.31
C ARG A 29 7.19 0.26 6.97
N PRO A 30 6.89 -0.14 5.72
CA PRO A 30 6.83 -1.56 5.39
C PRO A 30 8.25 -2.17 5.33
N SER A 31 8.37 -3.41 5.79
CA SER A 31 9.52 -4.25 5.48
C SER A 31 9.43 -4.76 4.03
N GLU A 32 10.52 -5.27 3.46
CA GLU A 32 10.47 -5.90 2.13
C GLU A 32 9.46 -7.05 2.12
N LYS A 33 9.47 -7.89 3.17
CA LYS A 33 8.50 -8.98 3.36
C LYS A 33 7.06 -8.48 3.28
N ASN A 34 6.74 -7.38 3.96
CA ASN A 34 5.38 -6.84 3.96
C ASN A 34 4.94 -6.44 2.54
N VAL A 35 5.82 -5.83 1.74
CA VAL A 35 5.52 -5.50 0.34
C VAL A 35 5.27 -6.76 -0.48
N PHE A 36 6.07 -7.81 -0.30
CA PHE A 36 5.86 -9.10 -0.98
C PHE A 36 4.54 -9.76 -0.58
N ASP A 37 4.21 -9.74 0.71
CA ASP A 37 2.97 -10.34 1.22
C ASP A 37 1.74 -9.63 0.64
N VAL A 38 1.73 -8.30 0.57
CA VAL A 38 0.62 -7.56 -0.07
C VAL A 38 0.46 -7.90 -1.55
N VAL A 39 1.57 -7.92 -2.30
CA VAL A 39 1.54 -8.24 -3.74
C VAL A 39 1.07 -9.68 -3.97
N LYS A 40 1.33 -10.58 -3.02
CA LYS A 40 0.88 -11.97 -3.05
C LYS A 40 -0.61 -12.12 -2.70
N SER A 41 -1.07 -11.41 -1.67
CA SER A 41 -2.48 -11.45 -1.22
C SER A 41 -3.43 -10.75 -2.19
N CYS A 42 -2.98 -9.67 -2.83
CA CYS A 42 -3.81 -8.85 -3.72
C CYS A 42 -3.36 -9.01 -5.20
N PRO A 43 -3.87 -10.00 -5.94
CA PRO A 43 -3.49 -10.22 -7.34
C PRO A 43 -3.95 -9.09 -8.27
N LYS A 44 -4.95 -8.28 -7.86
CA LYS A 44 -5.45 -7.11 -8.61
C LYS A 44 -4.76 -5.81 -8.22
N LEU A 45 -3.70 -5.86 -7.42
CA LEU A 45 -2.99 -4.68 -6.95
C LEU A 45 -2.43 -3.87 -8.13
N LYS A 46 -2.80 -2.60 -8.19
CA LYS A 46 -2.35 -1.62 -9.18
C LYS A 46 -1.42 -0.59 -8.56
N ARG A 47 -1.68 -0.19 -7.31
CA ARG A 47 -0.98 0.93 -6.66
C ARG A 47 -0.67 0.63 -5.21
N ILE A 48 0.55 0.96 -4.81
CA ILE A 48 0.97 1.03 -3.41
C ILE A 48 1.32 2.47 -3.11
N GLN A 49 0.65 3.07 -2.13
CA GLN A 49 0.91 4.41 -1.65
C GLN A 49 1.70 4.37 -0.35
N LEU A 50 2.74 5.20 -0.28
CA LEU A 50 3.56 5.37 0.92
C LEU A 50 3.80 6.87 1.17
N PRO A 51 3.98 7.28 2.44
CA PRO A 51 4.63 8.53 2.78
C PRO A 51 6.03 8.65 2.15
N LEU A 52 6.41 9.88 1.81
CA LEU A 52 7.70 10.19 1.14
C LEU A 52 8.91 9.69 1.95
N SER A 53 8.83 9.73 3.27
CA SER A 53 9.85 9.24 4.19
C SER A 53 10.14 7.75 4.00
N TYR A 54 9.12 6.95 3.74
CA TYR A 54 9.24 5.48 3.61
C TYR A 54 9.62 5.06 2.19
N GLN A 55 9.21 5.81 1.17
CA GLN A 55 9.55 5.49 -0.23
C GLN A 55 11.07 5.43 -0.46
N LYS A 56 11.84 6.30 0.22
CA LYS A 56 13.31 6.30 0.16
C LYS A 56 13.94 5.00 0.65
N THR A 57 13.20 4.25 1.45
CA THR A 57 13.70 3.06 2.14
C THR A 57 13.34 1.76 1.45
N ILE A 58 12.51 1.83 0.41
CA ILE A 58 12.25 0.71 -0.48
C ILE A 58 13.50 0.46 -1.34
N SER A 59 14.02 -0.75 -1.26
CA SER A 59 15.19 -1.20 -2.03
C SER A 59 14.91 -1.15 -3.54
N ASN A 60 15.98 -1.02 -4.33
CA ASN A 60 15.86 -1.07 -5.79
C ASN A 60 15.32 -2.42 -6.28
N THR A 61 15.68 -3.52 -5.61
CA THR A 61 15.15 -4.86 -5.89
C THR A 61 13.63 -4.89 -5.75
N THR A 62 13.10 -4.35 -4.66
CA THR A 62 11.65 -4.26 -4.43
C THR A 62 10.97 -3.40 -5.49
N LYS A 63 11.56 -2.26 -5.89
CA LYS A 63 11.00 -1.42 -6.98
C LYS A 63 10.94 -2.17 -8.31
N ILE A 64 11.98 -2.93 -8.65
CA ILE A 64 12.01 -3.74 -9.87
C ILE A 64 10.94 -4.83 -9.79
N PHE A 65 10.82 -5.52 -8.66
CA PHE A 65 9.78 -6.53 -8.44
C PHE A 65 8.37 -5.96 -8.63
N LEU A 66 8.07 -4.81 -8.02
CA LEU A 66 6.78 -4.12 -8.18
C LEU A 66 6.53 -3.74 -9.64
N LYS A 67 7.55 -3.23 -10.34
CA LYS A 67 7.47 -2.92 -11.76
C LYS A 67 7.18 -4.16 -12.61
N MET A 68 7.80 -5.30 -12.31
CA MET A 68 7.52 -6.58 -12.97
C MET A 68 6.08 -7.06 -12.74
N LYS A 69 5.52 -6.78 -11.56
CA LYS A 69 4.12 -7.07 -11.22
C LYS A 69 3.14 -5.99 -11.70
N ASN A 70 3.62 -5.00 -12.45
CA ASN A 70 2.86 -3.86 -12.95
C ASN A 70 2.19 -3.02 -11.84
N VAL A 71 2.77 -3.03 -10.64
CA VAL A 71 2.33 -2.27 -9.47
C VAL A 71 3.08 -0.94 -9.42
N LYS A 72 2.34 0.16 -9.34
CA LYS A 72 2.91 1.51 -9.24
C LYS A 72 3.12 1.90 -7.78
N LEU A 73 4.34 2.33 -7.45
CA LEU A 73 4.64 2.97 -6.18
C LEU A 73 4.31 4.46 -6.26
N ILE A 74 3.41 4.94 -5.41
CA ILE A 74 2.96 6.33 -5.37
C ILE A 74 3.36 6.93 -4.04
N VAL A 75 3.77 8.20 -4.08
CA VAL A 75 4.00 8.98 -2.86
C VAL A 75 2.72 9.71 -2.52
N GLY A 76 2.27 9.56 -1.28
CA GLY A 76 1.22 10.37 -0.73
C GLY A 76 1.02 10.03 0.73
N ASP A 77 0.46 10.99 1.46
CA ASP A 77 0.18 10.85 2.87
C ASP A 77 -1.33 11.00 3.07
N ILE A 78 -1.90 10.14 3.91
CA ILE A 78 -3.32 10.18 4.25
C ILE A 78 -3.40 10.77 5.65
N TRP A 79 -3.46 12.10 5.72
CA TRP A 79 -3.59 12.81 7.00
C TRP A 79 -5.05 12.83 7.47
N GLY A 80 -5.24 12.67 8.78
CA GLY A 80 -6.54 12.87 9.43
C GLY A 80 -7.49 11.67 9.38
N HIS A 81 -7.10 10.54 8.81
CA HIS A 81 -7.86 9.30 8.95
C HIS A 81 -7.55 8.62 10.28
N ARG A 82 -8.62 8.22 10.96
CA ARG A 82 -8.57 7.36 12.14
C ARG A 82 -8.46 5.91 11.70
N THR A 83 -7.24 5.38 11.72
CA THR A 83 -6.91 3.98 11.37
C THR A 83 -7.67 2.96 12.22
N ASP A 84 -8.21 3.39 13.37
CA ASP A 84 -9.07 2.62 14.27
C ASP A 84 -10.52 2.44 13.77
N ILE A 85 -10.98 3.23 12.78
CA ILE A 85 -12.38 3.23 12.32
C ILE A 85 -12.48 3.00 10.81
N ASP A 86 -11.60 3.61 10.02
CA ASP A 86 -11.67 3.56 8.56
C ASP A 86 -10.56 2.66 7.99
N ARG A 87 -10.96 1.47 7.52
CA ARG A 87 -10.08 0.58 6.77
C ARG A 87 -9.85 1.04 5.32
N PHE A 88 -10.60 2.05 4.85
CA PHE A 88 -10.54 2.55 3.48
C PHE A 88 -10.52 4.08 3.45
N ALA A 89 -9.70 4.66 2.57
CA ALA A 89 -9.64 6.10 2.33
C ALA A 89 -9.90 6.39 0.85
N GLU A 90 -10.78 7.36 0.57
CA GLU A 90 -10.98 7.88 -0.78
C GLU A 90 -10.08 9.10 -0.99
N ILE A 91 -9.21 9.04 -2.00
CA ILE A 91 -8.29 10.13 -2.34
C ILE A 91 -8.54 10.56 -3.79
N ASP A 92 -8.58 11.86 -4.02
CA ASP A 92 -8.49 12.42 -5.36
C ASP A 92 -7.03 12.44 -5.84
N LEU A 93 -6.74 11.57 -6.80
CA LEU A 93 -5.47 11.48 -7.54
C LEU A 93 -5.52 12.26 -8.86
#